data_AF-K6U9C8-F1
#
_entry.id   AF-K6U9C8-F1
#
_cell.length_a   1.000
_cell.length_b   1.000
_cell.length_c   1.000
_cell.angle_alpha   90.00
_cell.angle_beta   90.00
_cell.angle_gamma   90.00
#
_symmetry.space_group_name_H-M   'P 1'
#
loop_
_entity.id
_entity.type
_entity.pdbx_description
1 polymer ?
#
loop_
_entity_poly.entity_id
_entity_poly.type
_entity_poly.pdbx_seq_one_letter_code
_entity_poly.pdbx_strand_id
1 'polypeptide(L)'
;MVLLDIDYITRDDKAVVRLFGREKNSQGGNSIIVMDGGFKPYIYVVPHDLDPCLDQLKKLDIPKVEKVKMKDLGREKEFLKVTLKHPQDVPKLRDKIRDLSQVKDIREHDIPFYRRYLIDKGLFPMAEVEVEVKTESSEMKGIPSDKSTSVVELEGNIRPINSDFPDLKILSLDIEVYNPKGMPNAEDDPIIMISLSSNQGLRMVLSTAESPLDFVETLKDEAEMLRRFVEIVEDENPDILIGYNSDNFDFPYIKDRAALLDVPLNLGTDGSSLKFMKRGFANAALVKGRIHIDLYLIMRRYLQLDRYTLERVYLELFGEEKYDIPGDEIHEYWDDCGPKLEKLCHYSLDDAVAVTEIAEKMIPLTLELTRIVGQPFFDLARMTTGQQVEWYLIRKAHEQGELVPNKPSSSQYSNRKGKRAAGGYVKDPVKGLHENIVYFDFRSLYPSIIISKNVSPDTLVDECNPEKCHISPEGGYMFLKEPPGFVPSIIGNILTERVRLKTMMKDSKDEEEKKILNVQQEALKRLANSMYGVYGYSRFRWYRLECAAAITAWGRDYIKKTMEKAEKFGFKPVYADTDGFYAVYQGESL
;
A
#
# COMPACT_ATOMS: atom_id res chain seq x y z
N MET A 1 -1.48 -11.59 -19.19
CA MET A 1 -0.27 -11.36 -18.36
C MET A 1 -0.70 -11.13 -16.91
N VAL A 2 0.17 -11.39 -15.94
CA VAL A 2 -0.01 -10.91 -14.56
C VAL A 2 0.55 -9.48 -14.50
N LEU A 3 -0.25 -8.49 -14.11
CA LEU A 3 0.20 -7.09 -14.02
C LEU A 3 1.02 -6.88 -12.74
N LEU A 4 2.33 -6.64 -12.89
CA LEU A 4 3.26 -6.52 -11.77
C LEU A 4 3.52 -5.06 -11.39
N ASP A 5 4.03 -4.28 -12.33
CA ASP A 5 4.44 -2.90 -12.10
C ASP A 5 3.92 -1.98 -13.22
N ILE A 6 3.93 -0.68 -12.98
CA ILE A 6 3.48 0.32 -13.94
C ILE A 6 4.27 1.61 -13.79
N ASP A 7 4.67 2.19 -14.91
CA ASP A 7 5.14 3.56 -14.95
C ASP A 7 4.77 4.26 -16.26
N TYR A 8 5.43 5.37 -16.57
CA TYR A 8 5.39 5.97 -17.89
C TYR A 8 6.75 6.53 -18.27
N ILE A 9 7.00 6.59 -19.57
CA ILE A 9 8.14 7.28 -20.18
C ILE A 9 7.64 8.36 -21.13
N THR A 10 8.55 9.24 -21.57
CA THR A 10 8.29 10.19 -22.64
C THR A 10 8.97 9.69 -23.91
N ARG A 11 8.18 9.44 -24.97
CA ARG A 11 8.65 9.05 -26.31
C ARG A 11 8.00 9.97 -27.33
N ASP A 12 8.82 10.64 -28.15
CA ASP A 12 8.37 11.60 -29.17
C ASP A 12 7.39 12.66 -28.61
N ASP A 13 7.76 13.27 -27.48
CA ASP A 13 6.97 14.26 -26.70
C ASP A 13 5.62 13.76 -26.17
N LYS A 14 5.34 12.45 -26.27
CA LYS A 14 4.13 11.82 -25.74
C LYS A 14 4.46 10.99 -24.52
N ALA A 15 3.57 11.01 -23.54
CA ALA A 15 3.63 10.07 -22.43
C ALA A 15 3.15 8.70 -22.91
N VAL A 16 3.97 7.68 -22.67
CA VAL A 16 3.68 6.28 -22.96
C VAL A 16 3.69 5.53 -21.63
N VAL A 17 2.54 4.99 -21.24
CA VAL A 17 2.41 4.14 -20.04
C VAL A 17 3.07 2.80 -20.34
N ARG A 18 3.87 2.29 -19.40
CA ARG A 18 4.45 0.94 -19.48
C ARG A 18 3.83 0.07 -18.40
N LEU A 19 3.27 -1.06 -18.80
CA LEU A 19 2.73 -2.09 -17.91
C LEU A 19 3.70 -3.25 -17.92
N PHE A 20 4.35 -3.49 -16.79
CA PHE A 20 5.26 -4.61 -16.61
C PHE A 20 4.48 -5.80 -16.07
N GLY A 21 4.82 -6.99 -16.55
CA GLY A 21 4.27 -8.19 -15.99
C GLY A 21 4.91 -9.46 -16.48
N ARG A 22 4.22 -10.56 -16.26
CA ARG A 22 4.68 -11.90 -16.63
C ARG A 22 3.65 -12.61 -17.50
N GLU A 23 4.09 -13.27 -18.56
CA GLU A 23 3.23 -14.11 -19.39
C GLU A 23 2.84 -15.40 -18.66
N LYS A 24 1.58 -15.83 -18.79
CA LYS A 24 1.07 -17.04 -18.13
C LYS A 24 1.39 -18.33 -18.90
N ASN A 25 1.52 -18.24 -20.23
CA ASN A 25 1.60 -19.40 -21.12
C ASN A 25 3.02 -19.75 -21.58
N SER A 26 4.04 -18.98 -21.17
CA SER A 26 5.43 -19.29 -21.48
C SER A 26 5.99 -20.32 -20.50
N GLN A 27 6.47 -21.47 -20.97
CA GLN A 27 7.31 -22.36 -20.16
C GLN A 27 8.56 -21.58 -19.72
N GLY A 28 8.56 -21.03 -18.50
CA GLY A 28 9.62 -20.17 -17.96
C GLY A 28 9.14 -18.85 -17.36
N GLY A 29 7.95 -18.37 -17.74
CA GLY A 29 7.40 -17.10 -17.24
C GLY A 29 8.16 -15.87 -17.74
N ASN A 30 8.20 -15.68 -19.06
CA ASN A 30 8.85 -14.53 -19.68
C ASN A 30 8.23 -13.22 -19.18
N SER A 31 9.07 -12.22 -18.96
CA SER A 31 8.62 -10.88 -18.63
C SER A 31 8.03 -10.22 -19.88
N ILE A 32 7.02 -9.37 -19.70
CA ILE A 32 6.38 -8.62 -20.78
C ILE A 32 6.20 -7.16 -20.36
N ILE A 33 6.46 -6.25 -21.29
CA ILE A 33 6.24 -4.81 -21.15
C ILE A 33 5.26 -4.38 -22.23
N VAL A 34 4.05 -4.01 -21.82
CA VAL A 34 3.01 -3.48 -22.72
C VAL A 34 3.03 -1.96 -22.67
N MET A 35 3.17 -1.33 -23.84
CA MET A 35 3.22 0.12 -24.01
C MET A 35 1.85 0.68 -24.46
N ASP A 36 1.32 1.68 -23.76
CA ASP A 36 0.12 2.44 -24.17
C ASP A 36 0.46 3.94 -24.31
N GLY A 37 0.55 4.42 -25.56
CA GLY A 37 0.73 5.84 -25.90
C GLY A 37 -0.58 6.63 -26.10
N GLY A 38 -1.73 5.98 -25.96
CA GLY A 38 -3.06 6.54 -26.18
C GLY A 38 -3.65 7.27 -24.98
N PHE A 39 -3.20 6.96 -23.77
CA PHE A 39 -3.73 7.61 -22.56
C PHE A 39 -3.27 9.06 -22.42
N LYS A 40 -4.19 9.96 -22.03
CA LYS A 40 -3.92 11.39 -21.89
C LYS A 40 -4.25 11.88 -20.48
N PRO A 41 -3.40 12.73 -19.88
CA PRO A 41 -3.68 13.32 -18.57
C PRO A 41 -4.82 14.32 -18.68
N TYR A 42 -5.58 14.48 -17.60
CA TYR A 42 -6.65 15.46 -17.54
C TYR A 42 -6.85 15.97 -16.12
N ILE A 43 -7.55 17.10 -16.02
CA ILE A 43 -8.05 17.67 -14.76
C ILE A 43 -9.52 18.06 -14.94
N TYR A 44 -10.23 18.27 -13.84
CA TYR A 44 -11.57 18.83 -13.88
C TYR A 44 -11.56 20.28 -13.43
N VAL A 45 -12.40 21.09 -14.06
CA VAL A 45 -12.61 22.50 -13.74
C VAL A 45 -14.02 22.67 -13.21
N VAL A 46 -14.11 23.34 -12.06
CA VAL A 46 -15.37 23.76 -11.43
C VAL A 46 -15.62 25.20 -11.88
N PRO A 47 -16.59 25.44 -12.77
CA PRO A 47 -16.85 26.79 -13.27
C PRO A 47 -17.71 27.61 -12.30
N HIS A 48 -17.60 28.94 -12.37
CA HIS A 48 -18.65 29.85 -11.88
C HIS A 48 -19.87 29.82 -12.81
N ASP A 49 -19.62 29.91 -14.11
CA ASP A 49 -20.58 29.73 -15.19
C ASP A 49 -19.93 28.88 -16.30
N LEU A 50 -20.67 27.90 -16.82
CA LEU A 50 -20.15 26.85 -17.68
C LEU A 50 -19.67 27.37 -19.04
N ASP A 51 -20.47 28.20 -19.71
CA ASP A 51 -20.18 28.65 -21.07
C ASP A 51 -19.05 29.71 -21.11
N PRO A 52 -19.07 30.76 -20.26
CA PRO A 52 -17.96 31.72 -20.17
C PRO A 52 -16.64 31.06 -19.76
N CYS A 53 -16.68 30.06 -18.87
CA CYS A 53 -15.49 29.30 -18.48
C CYS A 53 -14.93 28.49 -19.66
N LEU A 54 -15.80 27.82 -20.43
CA LEU A 54 -15.40 27.09 -21.62
C LEU A 54 -14.72 28.01 -22.66
N ASP A 55 -15.23 29.22 -22.85
CA ASP A 55 -14.64 30.21 -23.77
C ASP A 55 -13.28 30.72 -23.29
N GLN A 56 -13.08 30.87 -21.98
CA GLN A 56 -11.76 31.21 -21.43
C GLN A 56 -10.75 30.08 -21.63
N LEU A 57 -11.17 28.83 -21.39
CA LEU A 57 -10.30 27.66 -21.56
C LEU A 57 -9.90 27.45 -23.03
N LYS A 58 -10.81 27.68 -23.99
CA LYS A 58 -10.52 27.60 -25.43
C LYS A 58 -9.46 28.58 -25.91
N LYS A 59 -9.19 29.66 -25.16
CA LYS A 59 -8.14 30.63 -25.49
C LYS A 59 -6.73 30.16 -25.08
N LEU A 60 -6.64 29.08 -24.29
CA LEU A 60 -5.39 28.45 -23.91
C LEU A 60 -5.01 27.35 -24.93
N ASP A 61 -3.72 27.04 -25.05
CA ASP A 61 -3.23 25.89 -25.85
C ASP A 61 -3.54 24.57 -25.14
N ILE A 62 -4.81 24.17 -25.17
CA ILE A 62 -5.34 22.97 -24.53
C ILE A 62 -5.91 22.05 -25.63
N PRO A 63 -5.48 20.78 -25.70
CA PRO A 63 -5.93 19.83 -26.71
C PRO A 63 -7.45 19.60 -26.76
N LYS A 64 -8.08 19.44 -25.60
CA LYS A 64 -9.50 19.07 -25.52
C LYS A 64 -10.13 19.59 -24.23
N VAL A 65 -11.32 20.15 -24.35
CA VAL A 65 -12.20 20.52 -23.23
C VAL A 65 -13.59 19.98 -23.52
N GLU A 66 -14.16 19.22 -22.59
CA GLU A 66 -15.48 18.60 -22.73
C GLU A 66 -16.36 18.84 -21.49
N LYS A 67 -17.66 19.04 -21.71
CA LYS A 67 -18.65 19.13 -20.62
C LYS A 67 -18.93 17.74 -20.08
N VAL A 68 -18.89 17.57 -18.76
CA VAL A 68 -19.18 16.30 -18.09
C VAL A 68 -20.15 16.51 -16.93
N LYS A 69 -21.00 15.52 -16.66
CA LYS A 69 -21.86 15.49 -15.47
C LYS A 69 -21.26 14.56 -14.44
N MET A 70 -21.05 15.06 -13.24
CA MET A 70 -20.48 14.31 -12.12
C MET A 70 -21.14 14.73 -10.82
N LYS A 71 -20.94 13.96 -9.75
CA LYS A 71 -21.37 14.33 -8.41
C LYS A 71 -20.24 15.06 -7.68
N ASP A 72 -20.59 16.09 -6.91
CA ASP A 72 -19.67 16.81 -6.02
C ASP A 72 -20.34 16.98 -4.67
N LEU A 73 -19.87 16.20 -3.70
CA LEU A 73 -20.50 15.99 -2.40
C LEU A 73 -21.94 15.49 -2.57
N GLY A 74 -22.09 14.41 -3.35
CA GLY A 74 -23.36 13.73 -3.59
C GLY A 74 -24.36 14.47 -4.48
N ARG A 75 -24.03 15.69 -4.94
CA ARG A 75 -24.90 16.52 -5.78
C ARG A 75 -24.44 16.50 -7.23
N GLU A 76 -25.30 16.13 -8.15
CA GLU A 76 -25.01 16.20 -9.58
C GLU A 76 -24.83 17.64 -10.06
N LYS A 77 -23.73 17.90 -10.76
CA LYS A 77 -23.38 19.18 -11.34
C LYS A 77 -22.64 18.98 -12.67
N GLU A 78 -22.57 20.05 -13.45
CA GLU A 78 -21.80 20.09 -14.70
C GLU A 78 -20.40 20.66 -14.45
N PHE A 79 -19.41 20.01 -15.04
CA PHE A 79 -17.99 20.37 -14.96
C PHE A 79 -17.36 20.39 -16.35
N LEU A 80 -16.15 20.92 -16.46
CA LEU A 80 -15.35 20.84 -17.68
C LEU A 80 -14.16 19.91 -17.43
N LYS A 81 -14.04 18.84 -18.21
CA LYS A 81 -12.87 17.97 -18.24
C LYS A 81 -11.87 18.53 -19.25
N VAL A 82 -10.68 18.84 -18.78
CA VAL A 82 -9.59 19.46 -19.54
C VAL A 82 -8.50 18.42 -19.76
N THR A 83 -8.32 17.96 -20.99
CA THR A 83 -7.26 16.99 -21.35
C THR A 83 -6.02 17.72 -21.84
N LEU A 84 -4.85 17.34 -21.33
CA LEU A 84 -3.55 17.94 -21.63
C LEU A 84 -2.67 17.03 -22.49
N LYS A 85 -1.59 17.58 -23.07
CA LYS A 85 -0.67 16.86 -23.96
C LYS A 85 0.21 15.88 -23.20
N HIS A 86 0.85 16.34 -22.13
CA HIS A 86 1.79 15.57 -21.32
C HIS A 86 1.53 15.71 -19.81
N PRO A 87 1.80 14.69 -18.97
CA PRO A 87 1.56 14.77 -17.52
C PRO A 87 2.33 15.91 -16.83
N GLN A 88 3.52 16.21 -17.34
CA GLN A 88 4.34 17.33 -16.86
C GLN A 88 3.73 18.72 -17.18
N ASP A 89 2.72 18.79 -18.05
CA ASP A 89 2.00 20.03 -18.33
C ASP A 89 0.91 20.32 -17.28
N VAL A 90 0.46 19.31 -16.53
CA VAL A 90 -0.54 19.49 -15.46
C VAL A 90 -0.05 20.51 -14.44
N PRO A 91 1.14 20.39 -13.82
CA PRO A 91 1.62 21.42 -12.89
C PRO A 91 1.85 22.79 -13.54
N LYS A 92 2.23 22.84 -14.82
CA LYS A 92 2.52 24.09 -15.54
C LYS A 92 1.27 24.89 -15.89
N LEU A 93 0.19 24.19 -16.24
CA LEU A 93 -1.05 24.80 -16.72
C LEU A 93 -2.12 24.93 -15.63
N ARG A 94 -2.10 24.07 -14.60
CA ARG A 94 -3.15 24.09 -13.56
C ARG A 94 -3.29 25.44 -12.87
N ASP A 95 -2.17 26.14 -12.62
CA ASP A 95 -2.21 27.43 -11.93
C ASP A 95 -2.79 28.50 -12.87
N LYS A 96 -2.37 28.53 -14.14
CA LYS A 96 -2.96 29.41 -15.17
C LYS A 96 -4.46 29.18 -15.35
N ILE A 97 -4.89 27.91 -15.34
CA ILE A 97 -6.32 27.54 -15.43
C ILE A 97 -7.06 28.00 -14.18
N ARG A 98 -6.50 27.75 -12.99
CA ARG A 98 -7.10 28.13 -11.71
C ARG A 98 -7.27 29.65 -11.58
N ASP A 99 -6.37 30.43 -12.15
CA ASP A 99 -6.37 31.90 -12.05
C ASP A 99 -7.31 32.57 -13.07
N LEU A 100 -7.98 31.79 -13.94
CA LEU A 100 -9.02 32.30 -14.84
C LEU A 100 -10.24 32.79 -14.05
N SER A 101 -10.80 33.94 -14.42
CA SER A 101 -11.88 34.58 -13.64
C SER A 101 -13.17 33.77 -13.56
N GLN A 102 -13.42 32.87 -14.51
CA GLN A 102 -14.61 32.00 -14.51
C GLN A 102 -14.36 30.63 -13.88
N VAL A 103 -13.14 30.37 -13.39
CA VAL A 103 -12.79 29.12 -12.71
C VAL A 103 -12.91 29.32 -11.21
N LYS A 104 -13.86 28.60 -10.60
CA LYS A 104 -14.05 28.60 -9.14
C LYS A 104 -13.01 27.72 -8.46
N ASP A 105 -12.72 26.58 -9.05
CA ASP A 105 -11.78 25.60 -8.51
C ASP A 105 -11.32 24.61 -9.60
N ILE A 106 -10.25 23.86 -9.33
CA ILE A 106 -9.77 22.76 -10.16
C ILE A 106 -9.70 21.49 -9.32
N ARG A 107 -9.93 20.33 -9.91
CA ARG A 107 -10.02 19.03 -9.21
C ARG A 107 -9.18 17.98 -9.91
N GLU A 108 -8.74 16.99 -9.13
CA GLU A 108 -7.94 15.84 -9.60
C GLU A 108 -6.61 16.18 -10.29
N HIS A 109 -6.10 17.40 -10.09
CA HIS A 109 -4.87 17.89 -10.70
C HIS A 109 -3.58 17.36 -10.05
N ASP A 110 -3.70 16.48 -9.05
CA ASP A 110 -2.60 15.93 -8.26
C ASP A 110 -2.61 14.39 -8.20
N ILE A 111 -3.40 13.73 -9.04
CA ILE A 111 -3.37 12.27 -9.20
C ILE A 111 -2.20 11.91 -10.13
N PRO A 112 -1.21 11.11 -9.69
CA PRO A 112 -0.10 10.67 -10.54
C PRO A 112 -0.60 9.92 -11.78
N PHE A 113 0.05 10.15 -12.92
CA PHE A 113 -0.41 9.69 -14.23
C PHE A 113 -0.61 8.16 -14.31
N TYR A 114 0.34 7.38 -13.79
CA TYR A 114 0.26 5.92 -13.76
C TYR A 114 -0.89 5.41 -12.86
N ARG A 115 -1.18 6.11 -11.76
CA ARG A 115 -2.32 5.78 -10.88
C ARG A 115 -3.65 6.14 -11.54
N ARG A 116 -3.70 7.29 -12.22
CA ARG A 116 -4.87 7.71 -13.01
C ARG A 116 -5.15 6.64 -14.07
N TYR A 117 -4.14 6.16 -14.79
CA TYR A 117 -4.28 5.06 -15.76
C TYR A 117 -4.94 3.81 -15.15
N LEU A 118 -4.44 3.32 -14.01
CA LEU A 118 -5.05 2.16 -13.33
C LEU A 118 -6.53 2.40 -12.98
N ILE A 119 -6.85 3.60 -12.47
CA ILE A 119 -8.22 3.95 -12.06
C ILE A 119 -9.16 4.06 -13.28
N ASP A 120 -8.76 4.73 -14.37
CA ASP A 120 -9.59 4.88 -15.58
C ASP A 120 -9.86 3.54 -16.24
N LYS A 121 -8.82 2.72 -16.36
CA LYS A 121 -8.87 1.44 -17.09
C LYS A 121 -9.43 0.31 -16.23
N GLY A 122 -9.70 0.56 -14.94
CA GLY A 122 -10.19 -0.46 -14.01
C GLY A 122 -9.19 -1.61 -13.83
N LEU A 123 -7.89 -1.28 -13.79
CA LEU A 123 -6.81 -2.27 -13.66
C LEU A 123 -6.34 -2.37 -12.22
N PHE A 124 -6.06 -3.59 -11.80
CA PHE A 124 -5.61 -3.91 -10.46
C PHE A 124 -4.22 -4.55 -10.54
N PRO A 125 -3.19 -3.94 -9.94
CA PRO A 125 -1.90 -4.59 -9.80
C PRO A 125 -2.07 -5.93 -9.06
N MET A 126 -1.21 -6.90 -9.37
CA MET A 126 -1.27 -8.27 -8.85
C MET A 126 -2.48 -9.08 -9.32
N ALA A 127 -3.17 -8.64 -10.37
CA ALA A 127 -4.24 -9.38 -11.02
C ALA A 127 -3.85 -9.77 -12.46
N GLU A 128 -4.52 -10.80 -12.98
CA GLU A 128 -4.41 -11.16 -14.38
C GLU A 128 -5.14 -10.14 -15.26
N VAL A 129 -4.51 -9.78 -16.36
CA VAL A 129 -5.07 -8.89 -17.39
C VAL A 129 -4.90 -9.51 -18.77
N GLU A 130 -5.95 -9.44 -19.57
CA GLU A 130 -5.94 -9.71 -21.00
C GLU A 130 -5.53 -8.43 -21.74
N VAL A 131 -4.59 -8.56 -22.69
CA VAL A 131 -4.06 -7.45 -23.47
C VAL A 131 -4.07 -7.81 -24.95
N GLU A 132 -4.69 -6.95 -25.76
CA GLU A 132 -4.64 -7.04 -27.22
C GLU A 132 -3.44 -6.23 -27.72
N VAL A 133 -2.42 -6.92 -28.22
CA VAL A 133 -1.12 -6.34 -28.59
C VAL A 133 -0.81 -6.56 -30.06
N LYS A 134 -0.01 -5.65 -30.64
CA LYS A 134 0.47 -5.81 -32.02
C LYS A 134 1.38 -7.04 -32.14
N THR A 135 1.28 -7.76 -33.25
CA THR A 135 2.03 -9.00 -33.50
C THR A 135 3.54 -8.76 -33.69
N GLU A 136 3.94 -7.55 -34.07
CA GLU A 136 5.36 -7.17 -34.19
C GLU A 136 5.87 -6.63 -32.85
N SER A 137 6.91 -7.26 -32.30
CA SER A 137 7.65 -6.73 -31.16
C SER A 137 8.29 -5.40 -31.56
N SER A 138 8.10 -4.39 -30.72
CA SER A 138 8.79 -3.11 -30.92
C SER A 138 10.17 -3.23 -30.29
N GLU A 139 11.23 -3.20 -31.11
CA GLU A 139 12.59 -3.09 -30.59
C GLU A 139 12.73 -1.77 -29.81
N MET A 140 12.78 -1.86 -28.49
CA MET A 140 13.18 -0.73 -27.67
C MET A 140 14.71 -0.63 -27.75
N LYS A 141 15.24 0.49 -28.28
CA LYS A 141 16.69 0.75 -28.25
C LYS A 141 17.18 0.65 -26.81
N GLY A 142 18.01 -0.35 -26.52
CA GLY A 142 18.64 -0.54 -25.20
C GLY A 142 18.18 -1.77 -24.40
N ILE A 143 17.18 -2.52 -24.85
CA ILE A 143 16.89 -3.85 -24.30
C ILE A 143 17.63 -4.86 -25.19
N PRO A 144 18.64 -5.59 -24.67
CA PRO A 144 19.34 -6.62 -25.44
C PRO A 144 18.35 -7.65 -25.98
N SER A 145 18.51 -8.07 -27.24
CA SER A 145 17.68 -9.10 -27.89
C SER A 145 17.75 -10.47 -27.22
N ASP A 146 18.65 -10.64 -26.24
CA ASP A 146 18.93 -11.88 -25.49
C ASP A 146 18.18 -11.96 -24.14
N LYS A 147 17.44 -10.91 -23.74
CA LYS A 147 16.68 -10.92 -22.48
C LYS A 147 15.35 -11.66 -22.65
N SER A 148 14.92 -12.37 -21.61
CA SER A 148 13.61 -13.05 -21.48
C SER A 148 12.41 -12.08 -21.38
N THR A 149 12.53 -10.86 -21.92
CA THR A 149 11.53 -9.79 -21.84
C THR A 149 10.98 -9.41 -23.21
N SER A 150 9.68 -9.61 -23.42
CA SER A 150 8.97 -9.16 -24.62
C SER A 150 8.48 -7.71 -24.46
N VAL A 151 8.70 -6.86 -25.46
CA VAL A 151 8.15 -5.49 -25.48
C VAL A 151 7.17 -5.34 -26.63
N VAL A 152 5.94 -4.96 -26.29
CA VAL A 152 4.82 -4.92 -27.23
C VAL A 152 4.01 -3.63 -27.08
N GLU A 153 3.42 -3.16 -28.18
CA GLU A 153 2.54 -2.00 -28.20
C GLU A 153 1.09 -2.46 -28.05
N LEU A 154 0.33 -1.76 -27.21
CA LEU A 154 -1.10 -1.99 -27.05
C LEU A 154 -1.82 -1.58 -28.35
N GLU A 155 -2.58 -2.51 -28.93
CA GLU A 155 -3.38 -2.26 -30.13
C GLU A 155 -4.85 -2.03 -29.79
N GLY A 156 -5.37 -2.83 -28.86
CA GLY A 156 -6.78 -2.85 -28.51
C GLY A 156 -7.04 -2.57 -27.04
N ASN A 157 -7.89 -3.38 -26.44
CA ASN A 157 -8.28 -3.20 -25.05
C ASN A 157 -7.34 -3.93 -24.09
N ILE A 158 -7.28 -3.40 -22.87
CA ILE A 158 -6.77 -4.11 -21.70
C ILE A 158 -7.95 -4.37 -20.76
N ARG A 159 -8.11 -5.63 -20.33
CA ARG A 159 -9.24 -6.05 -19.50
C ARG A 159 -8.76 -6.84 -18.29
N PRO A 160 -9.24 -6.53 -17.08
CA PRO A 160 -8.98 -7.38 -15.92
C PRO A 160 -9.68 -8.72 -16.10
N ILE A 161 -9.00 -9.81 -15.75
CA ILE A 161 -9.56 -11.15 -15.65
C ILE A 161 -9.82 -11.43 -14.17
N ASN A 162 -10.95 -12.04 -13.84
CA ASN A 162 -11.15 -12.54 -12.49
C ASN A 162 -10.29 -13.80 -12.29
N SER A 163 -9.25 -13.68 -11.49
CA SER A 163 -8.30 -14.77 -11.21
C SER A 163 -8.05 -14.91 -9.71
N ASP A 164 -7.59 -16.09 -9.31
CA ASP A 164 -6.98 -16.32 -8.01
C ASP A 164 -5.66 -15.54 -7.88
N PHE A 165 -4.96 -15.69 -6.76
CA PHE A 165 -3.65 -15.08 -6.61
C PHE A 165 -2.68 -15.69 -7.63
N PRO A 166 -1.90 -14.87 -8.35
CA PRO A 166 -0.86 -15.40 -9.20
C PRO A 166 0.24 -16.03 -8.34
N ASP A 167 0.85 -17.12 -8.82
CA ASP A 167 2.05 -17.70 -8.22
C ASP A 167 3.24 -16.77 -8.44
N LEU A 168 3.63 -16.02 -7.42
CA LEU A 168 4.72 -15.04 -7.52
C LEU A 168 6.06 -15.70 -7.22
N LYS A 169 7.05 -15.43 -8.07
CA LYS A 169 8.45 -15.78 -7.82
C LYS A 169 9.05 -14.73 -6.89
N ILE A 170 9.47 -15.16 -5.71
CA ILE A 170 10.06 -14.31 -4.68
C ILE A 170 11.53 -14.68 -4.55
N LEU A 171 12.40 -13.68 -4.60
CA LEU A 171 13.82 -13.80 -4.27
C LEU A 171 14.13 -12.84 -3.12
N SER A 172 14.56 -13.39 -1.99
CA SER A 172 15.06 -12.65 -0.85
C SER A 172 16.57 -12.43 -0.94
N LEU A 173 17.00 -11.33 -0.36
CA LEU A 173 18.36 -10.87 -0.29
C LEU A 173 18.66 -10.43 1.14
N ASP A 174 19.86 -10.75 1.59
CA ASP A 174 20.52 -10.18 2.76
C ASP A 174 22.04 -10.04 2.48
N ILE A 175 22.73 -9.11 3.16
CA ILE A 175 24.17 -8.86 2.97
C ILE A 175 24.91 -8.79 4.29
N GLU A 176 26.16 -9.28 4.27
CA GLU A 176 27.12 -9.08 5.35
C GLU A 176 28.28 -8.19 4.91
N VAL A 177 28.73 -7.33 5.81
CA VAL A 177 29.74 -6.28 5.54
C VAL A 177 30.90 -6.40 6.51
N TYR A 178 32.13 -6.26 6.00
CA TYR A 178 33.34 -6.27 6.81
C TYR A 178 33.48 -4.97 7.62
N ASN A 179 33.20 -5.01 8.93
CA ASN A 179 33.00 -3.81 9.74
C ASN A 179 33.91 -3.70 11.00
N PRO A 180 35.24 -3.78 10.87
CA PRO A 180 36.16 -3.79 12.02
C PRO A 180 36.18 -2.50 12.85
N LYS A 181 35.64 -1.40 12.30
CA LYS A 181 35.54 -0.09 12.97
C LYS A 181 34.15 0.14 13.62
N GLY A 182 33.29 -0.87 13.66
CA GLY A 182 31.94 -0.79 14.22
C GLY A 182 30.88 -0.55 13.16
N MET A 183 30.26 0.64 13.13
CA MET A 183 29.18 0.91 12.16
C MET A 183 29.74 0.93 10.72
N PRO A 184 29.22 0.11 9.80
CA PRO A 184 29.79 -0.04 8.47
C PRO A 184 29.66 1.23 7.63
N ASN A 185 30.70 1.53 6.85
CA ASN A 185 30.75 2.64 5.90
C ASN A 185 31.10 2.14 4.50
N ALA A 186 30.18 2.33 3.54
CA ALA A 186 30.35 1.86 2.17
C ALA A 186 31.58 2.43 1.44
N GLU A 187 32.21 3.51 1.90
CA GLU A 187 33.47 4.00 1.32
C GLU A 187 34.66 3.06 1.61
N ASP A 188 34.72 2.50 2.82
CA ASP A 188 35.89 1.77 3.34
C ASP A 188 35.63 0.27 3.45
N ASP A 189 34.41 -0.12 3.82
CA ASP A 189 34.06 -1.45 4.30
C ASP A 189 33.41 -2.26 3.15
N PRO A 190 34.03 -3.36 2.68
CA PRO A 190 33.49 -4.17 1.59
C PRO A 190 32.32 -5.06 2.03
N ILE A 191 31.42 -5.35 1.08
CA ILE A 191 30.48 -6.46 1.23
C ILE A 191 31.29 -7.75 1.14
N ILE A 192 31.11 -8.63 2.12
CA ILE A 192 31.82 -9.91 2.22
C ILE A 192 30.96 -11.11 1.84
N MET A 193 29.65 -11.02 2.09
CA MET A 193 28.68 -12.03 1.68
C MET A 193 27.40 -11.39 1.12
N ILE A 194 26.80 -12.08 0.14
CA ILE A 194 25.43 -11.81 -0.35
C ILE A 194 24.67 -13.13 -0.28
N SER A 195 23.67 -13.22 0.59
CA SER A 195 22.83 -14.41 0.73
C SER A 195 21.51 -14.25 -0.03
N LEU A 196 21.10 -15.34 -0.68
CA LEU A 196 19.92 -15.39 -1.53
C LEU A 196 19.08 -16.61 -1.19
N SER A 197 17.78 -16.42 -1.04
CA SER A 197 16.80 -17.49 -0.90
C SER A 197 15.58 -17.22 -1.78
N SER A 198 14.96 -18.25 -2.34
CA SER A 198 13.74 -18.11 -3.14
C SER A 198 12.66 -19.10 -2.72
N ASN A 199 11.41 -18.73 -3.00
CA ASN A 199 10.28 -19.68 -2.90
C ASN A 199 10.26 -20.72 -4.03
N GLN A 200 11.26 -20.71 -4.92
CA GLN A 200 11.47 -21.69 -5.98
C GLN A 200 12.58 -22.70 -5.62
N GLY A 201 13.19 -22.58 -4.44
CA GLY A 201 14.16 -23.54 -3.92
C GLY A 201 15.63 -23.09 -3.98
N LEU A 202 15.93 -21.90 -4.53
CA LEU A 202 17.28 -21.33 -4.47
C LEU A 202 17.64 -21.04 -3.02
N ARG A 203 18.82 -21.47 -2.59
CA ARG A 203 19.42 -21.16 -1.28
C ARG A 203 20.93 -21.15 -1.45
N MET A 204 21.54 -19.97 -1.40
CA MET A 204 22.98 -19.85 -1.60
C MET A 204 23.56 -18.59 -0.95
N VAL A 205 24.87 -18.61 -0.73
CA VAL A 205 25.65 -17.47 -0.27
C VAL A 205 26.77 -17.23 -1.27
N LEU A 206 26.85 -16.02 -1.82
CA LEU A 206 28.03 -15.56 -2.52
C LEU A 206 29.02 -15.03 -1.48
N SER A 207 30.27 -15.48 -1.52
CA SER A 207 31.30 -15.10 -0.54
C SER A 207 32.60 -14.75 -1.24
N THR A 208 33.36 -13.81 -0.68
CA THR A 208 34.75 -13.54 -1.10
C THR A 208 35.80 -14.35 -0.33
N ALA A 209 35.39 -15.13 0.67
CA ALA A 209 36.23 -16.08 1.39
C ALA A 209 35.84 -17.52 1.03
N GLU A 210 36.86 -18.37 0.93
CA GLU A 210 36.71 -19.79 0.61
C GLU A 210 35.98 -20.54 1.74
N SER A 211 35.00 -21.36 1.35
CA SER A 211 34.23 -22.19 2.27
C SER A 211 33.99 -23.58 1.67
N PRO A 212 34.04 -24.66 2.48
CA PRO A 212 33.75 -26.02 1.99
C PRO A 212 32.25 -26.33 1.88
N LEU A 213 31.37 -25.37 2.22
CA LEU A 213 29.92 -25.56 2.27
C LEU A 213 29.31 -25.52 0.86
N ASP A 214 28.52 -26.53 0.50
CA ASP A 214 27.95 -26.71 -0.85
C ASP A 214 27.05 -25.55 -1.31
N PHE A 215 26.47 -24.79 -0.37
CA PHE A 215 25.62 -23.64 -0.66
C PHE A 215 26.41 -22.32 -0.77
N VAL A 216 27.73 -22.34 -0.60
CA VAL A 216 28.58 -21.15 -0.72
C VAL A 216 29.29 -21.15 -2.08
N GLU A 217 29.00 -20.15 -2.90
CA GLU A 217 29.78 -19.86 -4.11
C GLU A 217 30.90 -18.88 -3.73
N THR A 218 32.16 -19.28 -3.91
CA THR A 218 33.32 -18.42 -3.62
C THR A 218 33.72 -17.64 -4.86
N LEU A 219 33.77 -16.32 -4.76
CA LEU A 219 34.13 -15.39 -5.83
C LEU A 219 35.47 -14.72 -5.51
N LYS A 220 36.16 -14.28 -6.56
CA LYS A 220 37.50 -13.70 -6.43
C LYS A 220 37.54 -12.40 -5.64
N ASP A 221 36.57 -11.53 -5.87
CA ASP A 221 36.48 -10.20 -5.28
C ASP A 221 35.02 -9.70 -5.22
N GLU A 222 34.80 -8.60 -4.49
CA GLU A 222 33.48 -8.00 -4.31
C GLU A 222 32.83 -7.59 -5.65
N ALA A 223 33.62 -7.18 -6.64
CA ALA A 223 33.09 -6.79 -7.94
C ALA A 223 32.55 -8.00 -8.72
N GLU A 224 33.23 -9.15 -8.66
CA GLU A 224 32.73 -10.41 -9.21
C GLU A 224 31.48 -10.90 -8.47
N MET A 225 31.45 -10.79 -7.14
CA MET A 225 30.27 -11.10 -6.32
C MET A 225 29.05 -10.25 -6.70
N LEU A 226 29.21 -8.94 -6.89
CA LEU A 226 28.13 -8.04 -7.31
C LEU A 226 27.64 -8.33 -8.74
N ARG A 227 28.54 -8.69 -9.67
CA ARG A 227 28.15 -9.12 -11.02
C ARG A 227 27.36 -10.42 -10.97
N ARG A 228 27.83 -11.39 -10.19
CA ARG A 228 27.17 -12.68 -9.99
C ARG A 228 25.77 -12.51 -9.37
N PHE A 229 25.62 -11.59 -8.42
CA PHE A 229 24.30 -11.22 -7.89
C PHE A 229 23.35 -10.70 -8.99
N VAL A 230 23.82 -9.81 -9.88
CA VAL A 230 23.00 -9.30 -11.00
C VAL A 230 22.61 -10.44 -11.95
N GLU A 231 23.54 -11.36 -12.26
CA GLU A 231 23.27 -12.54 -13.08
C GLU A 231 22.20 -13.44 -12.46
N ILE A 232 22.30 -13.75 -11.17
CA ILE A 232 21.31 -14.59 -10.47
C ILE A 232 19.92 -13.94 -10.48
N VAL A 233 19.83 -12.62 -10.28
CA VAL A 233 18.54 -11.90 -10.38
C VAL A 233 17.96 -11.97 -11.80
N GLU A 234 18.80 -12.01 -12.82
CA GLU A 234 18.37 -12.19 -14.21
C GLU A 234 17.92 -13.63 -14.48
N ASP A 235 18.70 -14.63 -14.05
CA ASP A 235 18.44 -16.06 -14.23
C ASP A 235 17.17 -16.52 -13.51
N GLU A 236 17.02 -16.18 -12.22
CA GLU A 236 15.84 -16.53 -11.42
C GLU A 236 14.57 -15.79 -11.89
N ASN A 237 14.76 -14.63 -12.52
CA ASN A 237 13.73 -13.73 -12.98
C ASN A 237 12.57 -13.53 -11.96
N PRO A 238 12.86 -13.04 -10.73
CA PRO A 238 11.84 -12.91 -9.69
C PRO A 238 10.85 -11.79 -9.98
N ASP A 239 9.58 -12.02 -9.64
CA ASP A 239 8.53 -11.00 -9.67
C ASP A 239 8.71 -10.00 -8.51
N ILE A 240 9.16 -10.51 -7.36
CA ILE A 240 9.38 -9.76 -6.13
C ILE A 240 10.82 -9.95 -5.64
N LEU A 241 11.50 -8.83 -5.42
CA LEU A 241 12.75 -8.78 -4.65
C LEU A 241 12.43 -8.34 -3.23
N ILE A 242 12.89 -9.10 -2.23
CA ILE A 242 12.55 -8.83 -0.85
C ILE A 242 13.78 -8.81 0.07
N GLY A 243 13.72 -8.00 1.12
CA GLY A 243 14.75 -7.96 2.16
C GLY A 243 14.16 -7.40 3.45
N TYR A 244 14.95 -7.36 4.51
CA TYR A 244 14.53 -6.82 5.80
C TYR A 244 15.34 -5.56 6.13
N ASN A 245 14.69 -4.38 6.12
CA ASN A 245 15.34 -3.07 6.19
C ASN A 245 16.19 -2.71 4.93
N SER A 246 15.91 -3.40 3.82
CA SER A 246 16.62 -3.24 2.55
C SER A 246 16.42 -1.91 1.84
N ASP A 247 15.39 -1.13 2.18
CA ASP A 247 15.26 0.25 1.70
C ASP A 247 16.32 1.18 2.32
N ASN A 248 16.75 0.91 3.56
CA ASN A 248 17.61 1.80 4.33
C ASN A 248 19.05 1.31 4.47
N PHE A 249 19.30 0.01 4.28
CA PHE A 249 20.65 -0.57 4.42
C PHE A 249 21.11 -1.26 3.14
N ASP A 250 20.58 -2.45 2.82
CA ASP A 250 21.12 -3.34 1.80
C ASP A 250 21.28 -2.69 0.42
N PHE A 251 20.19 -2.22 -0.18
CA PHE A 251 20.25 -1.63 -1.52
C PHE A 251 21.05 -0.33 -1.57
N PRO A 252 20.94 0.60 -0.60
CA PRO A 252 21.84 1.74 -0.52
C PRO A 252 23.32 1.34 -0.47
N TYR A 253 23.66 0.36 0.36
CA TYR A 253 25.03 -0.12 0.53
C TYR A 253 25.56 -0.77 -0.75
N ILE A 254 24.80 -1.70 -1.33
CA ILE A 254 25.09 -2.35 -2.62
C ILE A 254 25.28 -1.31 -3.72
N LYS A 255 24.43 -0.29 -3.79
CA LYS A 255 24.54 0.77 -4.80
C LYS A 255 25.85 1.53 -4.67
N ASP A 256 26.21 1.94 -3.45
CA ASP A 256 27.38 2.78 -3.23
C ASP A 256 28.68 1.97 -3.43
N ARG A 257 28.73 0.70 -2.99
CA ARG A 257 29.82 -0.23 -3.30
C ARG A 257 29.96 -0.53 -4.78
N ALA A 258 28.85 -0.83 -5.47
CA ALA A 258 28.86 -1.08 -6.91
C ALA A 258 29.36 0.14 -7.70
N ALA A 259 29.05 1.36 -7.25
CA ALA A 259 29.56 2.59 -7.86
C ALA A 259 31.08 2.75 -7.70
N LEU A 260 31.65 2.38 -6.55
CA LEU A 260 33.09 2.40 -6.31
C LEU A 260 33.84 1.36 -7.17
N LEU A 261 33.19 0.23 -7.46
CA LEU A 261 33.75 -0.90 -8.19
C LEU A 261 33.43 -0.89 -9.69
N ASP A 262 32.73 0.13 -10.18
CA ASP A 262 32.27 0.26 -11.57
C ASP A 262 31.43 -0.96 -12.05
N VAL A 263 30.55 -1.45 -11.18
CA VAL A 263 29.64 -2.57 -11.47
C VAL A 263 28.23 -2.04 -11.76
N PRO A 264 27.68 -2.23 -12.96
CA PRO A 264 26.33 -1.78 -13.29
C PRO A 264 25.26 -2.71 -12.70
N LEU A 265 24.44 -2.19 -11.78
CA LEU A 265 23.35 -2.93 -11.14
C LEU A 265 22.08 -2.97 -12.02
N ASN A 266 22.15 -3.58 -13.20
CA ASN A 266 21.07 -3.64 -14.20
C ASN A 266 19.96 -4.65 -13.82
N LEU A 267 19.33 -4.46 -12.67
CA LEU A 267 18.35 -5.38 -12.09
C LEU A 267 16.96 -5.33 -12.74
N GLY A 268 16.65 -4.25 -13.49
CA GLY A 268 15.34 -4.05 -14.10
C GLY A 268 15.08 -4.98 -15.29
N THR A 269 13.83 -5.40 -15.49
CA THR A 269 13.44 -6.22 -16.66
C THR A 269 13.54 -5.44 -17.97
N ASP A 270 13.49 -4.10 -17.91
CA ASP A 270 13.80 -3.22 -19.04
C ASP A 270 15.31 -2.94 -19.21
N GLY A 271 16.17 -3.67 -18.49
CA GLY A 271 17.62 -3.47 -18.47
C GLY A 271 18.08 -2.24 -17.69
N SER A 272 17.17 -1.49 -17.06
CA SER A 272 17.56 -0.32 -16.28
C SER A 272 18.25 -0.69 -14.97
N SER A 273 19.18 0.18 -14.56
CA SER A 273 19.87 0.04 -13.28
C SER A 273 18.96 0.37 -12.08
N LEU A 274 19.30 -0.17 -10.91
CA LEU A 274 18.70 0.14 -9.62
C LEU A 274 18.58 1.66 -9.42
N LYS A 275 17.36 2.11 -9.07
CA LYS A 275 17.06 3.52 -8.77
C LYS A 275 16.55 3.66 -7.35
N PHE A 276 16.52 4.90 -6.87
CA PHE A 276 15.91 5.23 -5.59
C PHE A 276 14.83 6.28 -5.77
N MET A 277 13.69 6.03 -5.13
CA MET A 277 12.61 6.99 -5.03
C MET A 277 12.62 7.63 -3.64
N LYS A 278 12.76 8.94 -3.58
CA LYS A 278 12.66 9.68 -2.32
C LYS A 278 11.21 9.74 -1.84
N ARG A 279 10.94 9.29 -0.61
CA ARG A 279 9.62 9.30 0.04
C ARG A 279 9.69 10.01 1.39
N GLY A 280 9.79 11.34 1.35
CA GLY A 280 9.99 12.15 2.55
C GLY A 280 11.44 12.03 3.04
N PHE A 281 11.63 11.50 4.25
CA PHE A 281 12.95 11.18 4.82
C PHE A 281 13.43 9.77 4.49
N ALA A 282 12.55 8.90 3.96
CA ALA A 282 12.91 7.55 3.55
C ALA A 282 13.30 7.52 2.07
N ASN A 283 14.20 6.60 1.73
CA ASN A 283 14.46 6.20 0.35
C ASN A 283 13.76 4.85 0.10
N ALA A 284 13.44 4.57 -1.17
CA ALA A 284 12.88 3.28 -1.56
C ALA A 284 13.62 2.77 -2.79
N ALA A 285 14.17 1.56 -2.70
CA ALA A 285 14.85 0.91 -3.81
C ALA A 285 13.83 0.56 -4.91
N LEU A 286 14.13 0.90 -6.15
CA LEU A 286 13.24 0.76 -7.29
C LEU A 286 13.95 0.00 -8.40
N VAL A 287 13.42 -1.18 -8.69
CA VAL A 287 13.84 -2.04 -9.79
C VAL A 287 12.70 -2.09 -10.80
N LYS A 288 12.93 -1.68 -12.05
CA LYS A 288 11.81 -1.57 -13.01
C LYS A 288 11.32 -2.94 -13.44
N GLY A 289 10.01 -3.16 -13.32
CA GLY A 289 9.36 -4.43 -13.66
C GLY A 289 9.55 -5.57 -12.65
N ARG A 290 10.32 -5.35 -11.57
CA ARG A 290 10.38 -6.23 -10.39
C ARG A 290 9.92 -5.45 -9.18
N ILE A 291 9.13 -6.05 -8.31
CA ILE A 291 8.57 -5.34 -7.16
C ILE A 291 9.52 -5.51 -5.99
N HIS A 292 10.22 -4.44 -5.61
CA HIS A 292 10.97 -4.43 -4.37
C HIS A 292 10.05 -4.20 -3.17
N ILE A 293 10.12 -5.11 -2.19
CA ILE A 293 9.41 -5.05 -0.92
C ILE A 293 10.41 -5.05 0.24
N ASP A 294 10.31 -4.07 1.12
CA ASP A 294 11.00 -4.11 2.41
C ASP A 294 10.03 -4.62 3.48
N LEU A 295 10.31 -5.80 4.04
CA LEU A 295 9.47 -6.44 5.05
C LEU A 295 9.42 -5.64 6.35
N TYR A 296 10.47 -4.88 6.69
CA TYR A 296 10.53 -4.11 7.93
C TYR A 296 9.33 -3.15 8.06
N LEU A 297 8.98 -2.46 6.97
CA LEU A 297 7.84 -1.53 6.93
C LEU A 297 6.49 -2.26 7.06
N ILE A 298 6.39 -3.47 6.51
CA ILE A 298 5.19 -4.30 6.61
C ILE A 298 5.03 -4.82 8.04
N MET A 299 6.11 -5.30 8.67
CA MET A 299 6.09 -5.82 10.03
C MET A 299 5.73 -4.73 11.04
N ARG A 300 6.32 -3.54 10.90
CA ARG A 300 5.97 -2.38 11.74
C ARG A 300 4.51 -1.93 11.62
N ARG A 301 3.85 -2.25 10.52
CA ARG A 301 2.42 -1.94 10.33
C ARG A 301 1.53 -2.95 11.03
N TYR A 302 1.92 -4.23 11.05
CA TYR A 302 1.03 -5.32 11.44
C TYR A 302 1.33 -5.93 12.80
N LEU A 303 2.56 -5.82 13.29
CA LEU A 303 2.96 -6.32 14.60
C LEU A 303 3.15 -5.13 15.55
N GLN A 304 2.85 -5.34 16.84
CA GLN A 304 3.15 -4.40 17.92
C GLN A 304 4.25 -5.02 18.78
N LEU A 305 5.50 -4.62 18.53
CA LEU A 305 6.67 -5.16 19.18
C LEU A 305 7.50 -4.02 19.79
N ASP A 306 8.23 -4.30 20.86
CA ASP A 306 9.16 -3.34 21.46
C ASP A 306 10.37 -3.09 20.55
N ARG A 307 10.80 -4.12 19.82
CA ARG A 307 11.88 -4.10 18.83
C ARG A 307 11.45 -4.88 17.59
N TYR A 308 11.93 -4.45 16.43
CA TYR A 308 11.62 -5.04 15.13
C TYR A 308 12.90 -5.54 14.45
N THR A 309 13.76 -6.24 15.19
CA THR A 309 14.87 -7.00 14.58
C THR A 309 14.31 -8.24 13.88
N LEU A 310 15.07 -8.84 12.97
CA LEU A 310 14.59 -9.98 12.18
C LEU A 310 14.26 -11.16 13.11
N GLU A 311 15.14 -11.47 14.06
CA GLU A 311 14.99 -12.52 15.07
C GLU A 311 13.74 -12.32 15.92
N ARG A 312 13.49 -11.08 16.40
CA ARG A 312 12.30 -10.82 17.25
C ARG A 312 11.00 -10.99 16.47
N VAL A 313 10.98 -10.56 15.21
CA VAL A 313 9.83 -10.75 14.30
C VAL A 313 9.64 -12.23 13.99
N TYR A 314 10.73 -12.95 13.69
CA TYR A 314 10.69 -14.38 13.38
C TYR A 314 10.14 -15.17 14.57
N LEU A 315 10.61 -14.88 15.79
CA LEU A 315 10.07 -15.46 17.03
C LEU A 315 8.58 -15.18 17.21
N GLU A 316 8.12 -13.95 16.95
CA GLU A 316 6.70 -13.60 17.05
C GLU A 316 5.83 -14.39 16.07
N LEU A 317 6.33 -14.58 14.84
CA LEU A 317 5.57 -15.21 13.77
C LEU A 317 5.61 -16.74 13.85
N PHE A 318 6.72 -17.34 14.24
CA PHE A 318 6.95 -18.78 14.14
C PHE A 318 7.12 -19.46 15.50
N GLY A 319 7.37 -18.71 16.58
CA GLY A 319 7.65 -19.29 17.90
C GLY A 319 9.03 -19.93 18.02
N GLU A 320 9.92 -19.63 17.07
CA GLU A 320 11.26 -20.20 16.95
C GLU A 320 12.31 -19.10 17.17
N GLU A 321 13.34 -19.40 17.97
CA GLU A 321 14.47 -18.50 18.15
C GLU A 321 15.49 -18.72 17.02
N LYS A 322 15.93 -17.63 16.39
CA LYS A 322 17.05 -17.65 15.46
C LYS A 322 18.36 -17.47 16.22
N TYR A 323 19.40 -18.14 15.73
CA TYR A 323 20.76 -17.85 16.16
C TYR A 323 21.14 -16.43 15.68
N ASP A 324 21.75 -15.65 16.58
CA ASP A 324 22.12 -14.26 16.34
C ASP A 324 23.63 -14.08 16.55
N ILE A 325 24.30 -13.43 15.61
CA ILE A 325 25.69 -13.01 15.73
C ILE A 325 25.68 -11.51 16.00
N PRO A 326 26.30 -11.02 17.10
CA PRO A 326 26.41 -9.59 17.33
C PRO A 326 27.03 -8.87 16.13
N GLY A 327 26.36 -7.85 15.62
CA GLY A 327 26.79 -7.18 14.38
C GLY A 327 28.21 -6.58 14.45
N ASP A 328 28.72 -6.25 15.63
CA ASP A 328 30.10 -5.78 15.83
C ASP A 328 31.16 -6.89 15.79
N GLU A 329 30.75 -8.16 15.89
CA GLU A 329 31.62 -9.33 15.83
C GLU A 329 31.73 -9.94 14.41
N ILE A 330 30.94 -9.49 13.42
CA ILE A 330 30.92 -10.05 12.06
C ILE A 330 32.32 -10.15 11.45
N HIS A 331 33.12 -9.07 11.55
CA HIS A 331 34.50 -9.06 11.04
C HIS A 331 35.41 -10.10 11.71
N GLU A 332 35.20 -10.41 13.00
CA GLU A 332 35.99 -11.43 13.71
C GLU A 332 35.64 -12.85 13.25
N TYR A 333 34.38 -13.09 12.89
CA TYR A 333 33.96 -14.37 12.33
C TYR A 333 34.50 -14.55 10.92
N TRP A 334 34.54 -13.46 10.15
CA TRP A 334 35.12 -13.44 8.81
C TRP A 334 36.63 -13.74 8.83
N ASP A 335 37.38 -13.07 9.70
CA ASP A 335 38.84 -13.18 9.77
C ASP A 335 39.36 -14.54 10.29
N ASP A 336 38.50 -15.33 10.95
CA ASP A 336 38.84 -16.67 11.47
C ASP A 336 39.27 -17.65 10.37
N CYS A 337 38.73 -17.50 9.15
CA CYS A 337 39.00 -18.38 8.01
C CYS A 337 38.87 -19.88 8.35
N GLY A 338 37.91 -20.21 9.22
CA GLY A 338 37.74 -21.54 9.82
C GLY A 338 36.32 -21.75 10.36
N PRO A 339 36.15 -22.44 11.51
CA PRO A 339 34.82 -22.77 12.04
C PRO A 339 33.92 -21.57 12.34
N LYS A 340 34.45 -20.37 12.62
CA LYS A 340 33.60 -19.18 12.79
C LYS A 340 33.11 -18.66 11.44
N LEU A 341 33.93 -18.68 10.40
CA LEU A 341 33.51 -18.28 9.05
C LEU A 341 32.36 -19.19 8.56
N GLU A 342 32.46 -20.49 8.79
CA GLU A 342 31.37 -21.43 8.46
C GLU A 342 30.06 -21.11 9.20
N LYS A 343 30.15 -20.72 10.48
CA LYS A 343 28.98 -20.25 11.24
C LYS A 343 28.38 -18.96 10.67
N LEU A 344 29.23 -18.04 10.21
CA LEU A 344 28.79 -16.81 9.55
C LEU A 344 28.08 -17.12 8.22
N CYS A 345 28.59 -18.07 7.42
CA CYS A 345 27.91 -18.52 6.20
C CYS A 345 26.52 -19.09 6.49
N HIS A 346 26.38 -19.92 7.54
CA HIS A 346 25.07 -20.44 7.96
C HIS A 346 24.14 -19.33 8.44
N TYR A 347 24.64 -18.43 9.28
CA TYR A 347 23.89 -17.27 9.78
C TYR A 347 23.35 -16.41 8.64
N SER A 348 24.20 -16.02 7.69
CA SER A 348 23.81 -15.20 6.54
C SER A 348 22.78 -15.90 5.66
N LEU A 349 22.91 -17.22 5.44
CA LEU A 349 21.89 -17.98 4.70
C LEU A 349 20.56 -18.04 5.48
N ASP A 350 20.61 -18.31 6.77
CA ASP A 350 19.43 -18.41 7.63
C ASP A 350 18.66 -17.09 7.68
N ASP A 351 19.31 -15.94 7.54
CA ASP A 351 18.66 -14.62 7.46
C ASP A 351 17.90 -14.44 6.15
N ALA A 352 18.51 -14.76 5.00
CA ALA A 352 17.80 -14.76 3.72
C ALA A 352 16.61 -15.75 3.72
N VAL A 353 16.79 -16.96 4.28
CA VAL A 353 15.70 -17.96 4.40
C VAL A 353 14.57 -17.42 5.28
N ALA A 354 14.89 -16.85 6.44
CA ALA A 354 13.89 -16.26 7.33
C ALA A 354 13.10 -15.13 6.65
N VAL A 355 13.77 -14.29 5.85
CA VAL A 355 13.10 -13.26 5.03
C VAL A 355 12.14 -13.89 4.04
N THR A 356 12.51 -14.98 3.36
CA THR A 356 11.61 -15.72 2.45
C THR A 356 10.38 -16.25 3.20
N GLU A 357 10.56 -16.92 4.34
CA GLU A 357 9.45 -17.52 5.09
C GLU A 357 8.49 -16.48 5.68
N ILE A 358 9.03 -15.36 6.19
CA ILE A 358 8.21 -14.22 6.61
C ILE A 358 7.43 -13.67 5.42
N ALA A 359 8.04 -13.58 4.24
CA ALA A 359 7.39 -13.13 3.02
C ALA A 359 6.19 -14.01 2.67
N GLU A 360 6.37 -15.33 2.61
CA GLU A 360 5.31 -16.29 2.28
C GLU A 360 4.12 -16.19 3.24
N LYS A 361 4.39 -15.91 4.53
CA LYS A 361 3.35 -15.72 5.54
C LYS A 361 2.62 -14.37 5.43
N MET A 362 3.34 -13.30 5.11
CA MET A 362 2.83 -11.92 5.29
C MET A 362 2.43 -11.21 3.98
N ILE A 363 3.00 -11.61 2.85
CA ILE A 363 2.70 -11.05 1.53
C ILE A 363 1.26 -11.28 1.09
N PRO A 364 0.64 -12.48 1.24
CA PRO A 364 -0.72 -12.73 0.74
C PRO A 364 -1.74 -11.68 1.19
N LEU A 365 -1.65 -11.25 2.45
CA LEU A 365 -2.51 -10.22 3.01
C LEU A 365 -2.28 -8.83 2.43
N THR A 366 -1.05 -8.51 2.08
CA THR A 366 -0.72 -7.22 1.48
C THR A 366 -1.00 -7.21 -0.03
N LEU A 367 -0.91 -8.36 -0.71
CA LEU A 367 -1.37 -8.54 -2.08
C LEU A 367 -2.88 -8.34 -2.19
N GLU A 368 -3.64 -8.89 -1.25
CA GLU A 368 -5.09 -8.71 -1.25
C GLU A 368 -5.49 -7.25 -1.04
N LEU A 369 -4.81 -6.56 -0.11
CA LEU A 369 -4.96 -5.12 0.04
C LEU A 369 -4.55 -4.36 -1.23
N THR A 370 -3.54 -4.83 -1.97
CA THR A 370 -3.14 -4.25 -3.27
C THR A 370 -4.27 -4.32 -4.29
N ARG A 371 -4.91 -5.49 -4.44
CA ARG A 371 -6.07 -5.68 -5.33
C ARG A 371 -7.27 -4.84 -4.87
N ILE A 372 -7.59 -4.89 -3.57
CA ILE A 372 -8.72 -4.14 -2.99
C ILE A 372 -8.53 -2.64 -3.16
N VAL A 373 -7.34 -2.08 -2.89
CA VAL A 373 -7.08 -0.63 -2.99
C VAL A 373 -6.83 -0.19 -4.43
N GLY A 374 -6.29 -1.08 -5.28
CA GLY A 374 -6.00 -0.82 -6.69
C GLY A 374 -4.81 0.11 -6.90
N GLN A 375 -3.73 -0.08 -6.14
CA GLN A 375 -2.49 0.70 -6.23
C GLN A 375 -1.29 -0.24 -6.35
N PRO A 376 -0.17 0.16 -7.01
CA PRO A 376 0.97 -0.75 -7.18
C PRO A 376 1.47 -1.32 -5.86
N PHE A 377 1.86 -2.59 -5.85
CA PHE A 377 2.25 -3.27 -4.61
C PHE A 377 3.46 -2.58 -3.95
N PHE A 378 4.45 -2.17 -4.76
CA PHE A 378 5.58 -1.33 -4.35
C PHE A 378 5.14 -0.10 -3.52
N ASP A 379 4.09 0.57 -3.98
CA ASP A 379 3.55 1.75 -3.34
C ASP A 379 2.78 1.41 -2.06
N LEU A 380 1.89 0.40 -2.12
CA LEU A 380 1.00 0.02 -1.02
C LEU A 380 1.77 -0.55 0.18
N ALA A 381 2.84 -1.30 -0.06
CA ALA A 381 3.78 -1.78 0.97
C ALA A 381 4.39 -0.63 1.78
N ARG A 382 4.41 0.60 1.24
CA ARG A 382 4.98 1.81 1.85
C ARG A 382 3.93 2.88 2.17
N MET A 383 2.63 2.57 2.07
CA MET A 383 1.55 3.49 2.43
C MET A 383 1.19 3.37 3.91
N THR A 384 0.81 4.48 4.53
CA THR A 384 0.06 4.43 5.79
C THR A 384 -1.35 3.91 5.54
N THR A 385 -2.01 3.38 6.57
CA THR A 385 -3.41 2.93 6.47
C THR A 385 -4.35 4.05 5.99
N GLY A 386 -4.12 5.30 6.40
CA GLY A 386 -4.88 6.45 5.92
C GLY A 386 -4.68 6.76 4.43
N GLN A 387 -3.46 6.53 3.90
CA GLN A 387 -3.21 6.63 2.46
C GLN A 387 -3.91 5.51 1.68
N GLN A 388 -3.92 4.27 2.21
CA GLN A 388 -4.63 3.15 1.59
C GLN A 388 -6.14 3.44 1.47
N VAL A 389 -6.76 3.95 2.55
CA VAL A 389 -8.16 4.39 2.54
C VAL A 389 -8.38 5.48 1.51
N GLU A 390 -7.51 6.49 1.46
CA GLU A 390 -7.67 7.60 0.52
C GLU A 390 -7.62 7.13 -0.95
N TRP A 391 -6.67 6.27 -1.31
CA TRP A 391 -6.57 5.73 -2.67
C TRP A 391 -7.74 4.83 -3.04
N TYR A 392 -8.23 4.04 -2.08
CA TYR A 392 -9.44 3.26 -2.27
C TYR A 392 -10.66 4.17 -2.54
N LEU A 393 -10.83 5.24 -1.78
CA LEU A 393 -11.92 6.21 -1.97
C LEU A 393 -11.79 6.98 -3.29
N ILE A 394 -10.58 7.33 -3.72
CA ILE A 394 -10.35 7.95 -5.04
C ILE A 394 -10.84 7.02 -6.16
N ARG A 395 -10.49 5.73 -6.09
CA ARG A 395 -10.95 4.75 -7.08
C ARG A 395 -12.47 4.61 -7.05
N LYS A 396 -13.06 4.47 -5.86
CA LYS A 396 -14.52 4.36 -5.69
C LYS A 396 -15.27 5.62 -6.12
N ALA A 397 -14.69 6.80 -5.95
CA ALA A 397 -15.25 8.06 -6.44
C ALA A 397 -15.34 8.03 -7.97
N HIS A 398 -14.27 7.62 -8.65
CA HIS A 398 -14.30 7.44 -10.10
C HIS A 398 -15.36 6.42 -10.56
N GLU A 399 -15.42 5.24 -9.93
CA GLU A 399 -16.41 4.19 -10.25
C GLU A 399 -17.87 4.68 -10.08
N GLN A 400 -18.11 5.63 -9.17
CA GLN A 400 -19.44 6.16 -8.88
C GLN A 400 -19.75 7.53 -9.54
N GLY A 401 -18.83 8.05 -10.36
CA GLY A 401 -18.96 9.37 -10.99
C GLY A 401 -18.91 10.54 -9.99
N GLU A 402 -18.29 10.35 -8.83
CA GLU A 402 -18.07 11.36 -7.80
C GLU A 402 -16.70 12.04 -8.00
N LEU A 403 -16.66 13.36 -7.89
CA LEU A 403 -15.45 14.15 -8.05
C LEU A 403 -14.60 14.08 -6.77
N VAL A 404 -13.30 13.84 -6.94
CA VAL A 404 -12.39 13.72 -5.79
C VAL A 404 -12.07 15.10 -5.19
N PRO A 405 -12.26 15.30 -3.87
CA PRO A 405 -11.85 16.54 -3.21
C PRO A 405 -10.34 16.77 -3.28
N ASN A 406 -9.93 18.03 -3.32
CA ASN A 406 -8.51 18.39 -3.29
C ASN A 406 -7.90 18.09 -1.91
N LYS A 407 -6.58 17.83 -1.93
CA LYS A 407 -5.77 17.98 -0.71
C LYS A 407 -5.89 19.41 -0.16
N PRO A 408 -5.77 19.60 1.16
CA PRO A 408 -5.82 20.95 1.72
C PRO A 408 -4.70 21.82 1.17
N SER A 409 -5.01 23.08 0.86
CA SER A 409 -3.99 24.11 0.67
C SER A 409 -3.16 24.31 1.95
N SER A 410 -2.01 24.99 1.85
CA SER A 410 -1.19 25.30 3.03
C SER A 410 -1.96 26.03 4.13
N SER A 411 -2.82 26.98 3.75
CA SER A 411 -3.69 27.71 4.68
C SER A 411 -4.73 26.78 5.34
N GLN A 412 -5.41 25.94 4.54
CA GLN A 412 -6.36 24.97 5.07
C GLN A 412 -5.68 23.96 6.00
N TYR A 413 -4.51 23.47 5.64
CA TYR A 413 -3.74 22.54 6.48
C TYR A 413 -3.36 23.19 7.81
N SER A 414 -2.86 24.43 7.81
CA SER A 414 -2.54 25.17 9.03
C SER A 414 -3.76 25.37 9.93
N ASN A 415 -4.93 25.66 9.36
CA ASN A 415 -6.18 25.79 10.12
C ASN A 415 -6.67 24.45 10.69
N ARG A 416 -6.46 23.34 9.97
CA ARG A 416 -6.80 21.99 10.42
C ARG A 416 -5.81 21.45 11.46
N LYS A 417 -4.55 21.89 11.41
CA LYS A 417 -3.47 21.40 12.28
C LYS A 417 -3.78 21.75 13.74
N GLY A 418 -3.64 20.76 14.62
CA GLY A 418 -3.88 20.93 16.06
C GLY A 418 -5.35 20.77 16.49
N LYS A 419 -6.31 20.84 15.56
CA LYS A 419 -7.72 20.55 15.86
C LYS A 419 -7.92 19.04 16.02
N ARG A 420 -8.60 18.64 17.11
CA ARG A 420 -8.91 17.25 17.42
C ARG A 420 -10.35 17.13 17.90
N ALA A 421 -11.03 16.08 17.48
CA ALA A 421 -12.29 15.68 18.07
C ALA A 421 -12.04 15.06 19.45
N ALA A 422 -13.03 15.11 20.34
CA ALA A 422 -12.98 14.36 21.59
C ALA A 422 -12.87 12.85 21.30
N GLY A 423 -12.07 12.13 22.08
CA GLY A 423 -11.79 10.71 21.88
C GLY A 423 -12.91 9.76 22.33
N GLY A 424 -12.60 8.47 22.40
CA GLY A 424 -13.47 7.44 22.98
C GLY A 424 -13.77 7.70 24.46
N TYR A 425 -14.78 7.00 24.98
CA TYR A 425 -15.07 7.02 26.42
C TYR A 425 -14.12 6.07 27.14
N VAL A 426 -13.54 6.52 28.25
CA VAL A 426 -12.73 5.68 29.14
C VAL A 426 -13.35 5.72 30.53
N LYS A 427 -13.56 4.55 31.13
CA LYS A 427 -13.90 4.43 32.55
C LYS A 427 -12.66 3.98 33.29
N ASP A 428 -12.26 4.73 34.31
CA ASP A 428 -11.12 4.36 35.14
C ASP A 428 -11.30 2.94 35.73
N PRO A 429 -10.23 2.13 35.72
CA PRO A 429 -10.31 0.77 36.24
C PRO A 429 -10.58 0.79 37.74
N VAL A 430 -11.53 -0.02 38.18
CA VAL A 430 -11.70 -0.34 39.60
C VAL A 430 -10.48 -1.15 40.02
N LYS A 431 -9.59 -0.55 40.81
CA LYS A 431 -8.34 -1.19 41.23
C LYS A 431 -8.61 -2.41 42.13
N GLY A 432 -7.83 -3.46 41.94
CA GLY A 432 -7.92 -4.70 42.71
C GLY A 432 -7.85 -5.93 41.81
N LEU A 433 -7.76 -7.11 42.43
CA LEU A 433 -7.93 -8.38 41.73
C LEU A 433 -9.43 -8.64 41.56
N HIS A 434 -9.86 -8.89 40.32
CA HIS A 434 -11.23 -9.26 39.99
C HIS A 434 -11.22 -10.64 39.34
N GLU A 435 -12.17 -11.48 39.70
CA GLU A 435 -12.39 -12.80 39.11
C GLU A 435 -13.70 -12.80 38.31
N ASN A 436 -13.88 -13.78 37.42
CA ASN A 436 -15.11 -13.96 36.63
C ASN A 436 -15.50 -12.72 35.80
N ILE A 437 -14.50 -12.14 35.13
CA ILE A 437 -14.67 -10.97 34.27
C ILE A 437 -15.25 -11.40 32.91
N VAL A 438 -16.27 -10.68 32.46
CA VAL A 438 -16.82 -10.76 31.11
C VAL A 438 -16.44 -9.51 30.33
N TYR A 439 -15.99 -9.68 29.10
CA TYR A 439 -15.72 -8.58 28.18
C TYR A 439 -16.86 -8.42 27.18
N PHE A 440 -17.51 -7.26 27.18
CA PHE A 440 -18.54 -6.88 26.23
C PHE A 440 -17.94 -5.91 25.20
N ASP A 441 -18.02 -6.28 23.92
CA ASP A 441 -17.40 -5.54 22.82
C ASP A 441 -18.42 -5.20 21.72
N PHE A 442 -18.33 -4.00 21.17
CA PHE A 442 -19.10 -3.63 19.99
C PHE A 442 -18.40 -4.12 18.72
N ARG A 443 -19.11 -4.91 17.91
CA ARG A 443 -18.62 -5.33 16.59
C ARG A 443 -18.42 -4.13 15.67
N SER A 444 -17.17 -3.69 15.49
CA SER A 444 -16.79 -2.59 14.60
C SER A 444 -17.62 -1.32 14.89
N LEU A 445 -17.54 -0.81 16.12
CA LEU A 445 -18.35 0.31 16.61
C LEU A 445 -18.40 1.49 15.63
N TYR A 446 -17.25 2.04 15.24
CA TYR A 446 -17.20 3.24 14.41
C TYR A 446 -17.68 3.02 12.97
N PRO A 447 -17.25 1.98 12.22
CA PRO A 447 -17.88 1.66 10.93
C PRO A 447 -19.40 1.51 11.02
N SER A 448 -19.90 0.87 12.08
CA SER A 448 -21.34 0.69 12.30
C SER A 448 -22.07 2.02 12.57
N ILE A 449 -21.46 2.95 13.31
CA ILE A 449 -21.98 4.31 13.50
C ILE A 449 -22.00 5.08 12.17
N ILE A 450 -20.91 5.03 11.40
CA ILE A 450 -20.81 5.74 10.12
C ILE A 450 -21.94 5.31 9.19
N ILE A 451 -22.22 4.01 9.09
CA ILE A 451 -23.32 3.49 8.27
C ILE A 451 -24.68 3.84 8.87
N SER A 452 -24.93 3.46 10.13
CA SER A 452 -26.26 3.58 10.75
C SER A 452 -26.72 5.01 11.01
N LYS A 453 -25.79 5.97 11.04
CA LYS A 453 -26.06 7.41 11.16
C LYS A 453 -25.74 8.20 9.89
N ASN A 454 -25.41 7.49 8.81
CA ASN A 454 -25.09 8.05 7.51
C ASN A 454 -24.07 9.20 7.58
N VAL A 455 -22.98 9.01 8.34
CA VAL A 455 -22.02 10.07 8.64
C VAL A 455 -21.06 10.30 7.48
N SER A 456 -21.25 11.40 6.75
CA SER A 456 -20.38 11.77 5.65
C SER A 456 -20.35 13.28 5.39
N PRO A 457 -19.28 13.80 4.73
CA PRO A 457 -19.20 15.22 4.37
C PRO A 457 -20.36 15.71 3.50
N ASP A 458 -20.92 14.84 2.67
CA ASP A 458 -22.01 15.10 1.73
C ASP A 458 -23.41 14.98 2.36
N THR A 459 -23.52 14.38 3.55
CA THR A 459 -24.78 14.26 4.30
C THR A 459 -24.86 15.24 5.47
N LEU A 460 -23.76 15.89 5.83
CA LEU A 460 -23.70 16.94 6.85
C LEU A 460 -24.43 18.20 6.38
N VAL A 461 -25.36 18.69 7.20
CA VAL A 461 -26.18 19.87 6.91
C VAL A 461 -26.27 20.79 8.12
N ASP A 462 -26.38 22.10 7.85
CA ASP A 462 -26.50 23.12 8.91
C ASP A 462 -27.93 23.21 9.46
N GLU A 463 -28.93 22.89 8.64
CA GLU A 463 -30.35 22.91 9.02
C GLU A 463 -31.07 21.71 8.43
N CYS A 464 -31.91 21.05 9.23
CA CYS A 464 -32.68 19.90 8.81
C CYS A 464 -33.91 19.69 9.68
N ASN A 465 -34.98 19.16 9.08
CA ASN A 465 -36.09 18.61 9.85
C ASN A 465 -35.55 17.42 10.71
N PRO A 466 -35.73 17.42 12.04
CA PRO A 466 -35.26 16.34 12.93
C PRO A 466 -35.73 14.94 12.53
N GLU A 467 -36.87 14.82 11.85
CA GLU A 467 -37.37 13.53 11.36
C GLU A 467 -36.54 12.97 10.19
N LYS A 468 -35.90 13.86 9.42
CA LYS A 468 -35.10 13.52 8.23
C LYS A 468 -33.60 13.44 8.50
N CYS A 469 -33.17 13.79 9.71
CA CYS A 469 -31.77 13.78 10.10
C CYS A 469 -31.47 12.96 11.36
N HIS A 470 -30.23 12.50 11.45
CA HIS A 470 -29.63 12.07 12.69
C HIS A 470 -28.91 13.25 13.33
N ILE A 471 -29.14 13.44 14.63
CA ILE A 471 -28.50 14.50 15.42
C ILE A 471 -27.50 13.86 16.37
N SER A 472 -26.26 14.32 16.32
CA SER A 472 -25.19 13.87 17.22
C SER A 472 -25.54 14.20 18.67
N PRO A 473 -25.31 13.29 19.66
CA PRO A 473 -25.62 13.53 21.06
C PRO A 473 -24.84 14.69 21.67
N GLU A 474 -23.64 14.94 21.14
CA GLU A 474 -22.78 16.06 21.51
C GLU A 474 -22.47 16.90 20.26
N GLY A 475 -22.39 18.22 20.42
CA GLY A 475 -22.09 19.16 19.33
C GLY A 475 -23.25 19.44 18.36
N GLY A 476 -24.35 18.67 18.40
CA GLY A 476 -25.57 18.96 17.63
C GLY A 476 -25.43 18.81 16.11
N TYR A 477 -24.37 18.15 15.61
CA TYR A 477 -24.15 17.94 14.19
C TYR A 477 -25.28 17.12 13.55
N MET A 478 -25.78 17.56 12.39
CA MET A 478 -26.93 16.96 11.71
C MET A 478 -26.51 16.28 10.41
N PHE A 479 -26.93 15.02 10.25
CA PHE A 479 -26.66 14.21 9.05
C PHE A 479 -27.97 13.71 8.44
N LEU A 480 -28.15 13.88 7.14
CA LEU A 480 -29.32 13.37 6.41
C LEU A 480 -29.43 11.85 6.55
N LYS A 481 -30.66 11.35 6.77
CA LYS A 481 -30.94 9.90 6.77
C LYS A 481 -30.83 9.30 5.38
N GLU A 482 -31.28 10.05 4.37
CA GLU A 482 -31.34 9.65 2.97
C GLU A 482 -30.99 10.84 2.07
N PRO A 483 -30.32 10.62 0.92
CA PRO A 483 -29.77 9.33 0.44
C PRO A 483 -28.51 8.90 1.22
N PRO A 484 -28.02 7.66 1.06
CA PRO A 484 -26.76 7.21 1.66
C PRO A 484 -25.60 8.06 1.14
N GLY A 485 -24.78 8.57 2.07
CA GLY A 485 -23.59 9.33 1.74
C GLY A 485 -22.50 8.47 1.10
N PHE A 486 -21.56 9.12 0.42
CA PHE A 486 -20.49 8.45 -0.31
C PHE A 486 -19.70 7.49 0.59
N VAL A 487 -19.13 7.96 1.70
CA VAL A 487 -18.29 7.11 2.56
C VAL A 487 -19.09 6.00 3.27
N PRO A 488 -20.28 6.27 3.88
CA PRO A 488 -21.15 5.22 4.41
C PRO A 488 -21.48 4.12 3.41
N SER A 489 -21.81 4.48 2.16
CA SER A 489 -22.09 3.51 1.08
C SER A 489 -20.88 2.60 0.83
N ILE A 490 -19.69 3.19 0.74
CA ILE A 490 -18.46 2.44 0.50
C ILE A 490 -18.11 1.49 1.66
N ILE A 491 -18.23 1.93 2.91
CA ILE A 491 -17.99 1.07 4.08
C ILE A 491 -19.04 -0.04 4.14
N GLY A 492 -20.31 0.25 3.84
CA GLY A 492 -21.38 -0.74 3.77
C GLY A 492 -21.08 -1.87 2.77
N ASN A 493 -20.54 -1.53 1.60
CA ASN A 493 -20.12 -2.52 0.60
C ASN A 493 -18.97 -3.39 1.13
N ILE A 494 -17.96 -2.79 1.79
CA ILE A 494 -16.86 -3.55 2.41
C ILE A 494 -17.37 -4.54 3.46
N LEU A 495 -18.29 -4.12 4.33
CA LEU A 495 -18.82 -5.00 5.38
C LEU A 495 -19.68 -6.12 4.81
N THR A 496 -20.51 -5.82 3.81
CA THR A 496 -21.32 -6.82 3.11
C THR A 496 -20.44 -7.89 2.48
N GLU A 497 -19.40 -7.46 1.75
CA GLU A 497 -18.45 -8.37 1.11
C GLU A 497 -17.70 -9.21 2.14
N ARG A 498 -17.29 -8.61 3.25
CA ARG A 498 -16.65 -9.34 4.35
C ARG A 498 -17.57 -10.41 4.96
N VAL A 499 -18.87 -10.13 5.09
CA VAL A 499 -19.84 -11.14 5.55
C VAL A 499 -19.93 -12.28 4.55
N ARG A 500 -20.01 -11.99 3.24
CA ARG A 500 -20.03 -12.99 2.16
C ARG A 500 -18.83 -13.92 2.25
N LEU A 501 -17.61 -13.36 2.35
CA LEU A 501 -16.36 -14.13 2.47
C LEU A 501 -16.31 -15.00 3.73
N LYS A 502 -16.78 -14.48 4.87
CA LYS A 502 -16.87 -15.26 6.11
C LYS A 502 -17.85 -16.42 6.02
N THR A 503 -18.95 -16.26 5.29
CA THR A 503 -19.90 -17.35 5.05
C THR A 503 -19.26 -18.42 4.18
N MET A 504 -18.66 -18.02 3.04
CA MET A 504 -17.91 -18.95 2.19
C MET A 504 -16.83 -19.71 2.95
N MET A 505 -16.09 -19.03 3.82
CA MET A 505 -15.02 -19.64 4.63
C MET A 505 -15.55 -20.69 5.62
N LYS A 506 -16.77 -20.50 6.15
CA LYS A 506 -17.42 -21.49 7.02
C LYS A 506 -17.94 -22.70 6.24
N ASP A 507 -18.42 -22.46 5.03
CA ASP A 507 -19.03 -23.49 4.18
C ASP A 507 -17.97 -24.31 3.41
N SER A 508 -16.80 -23.73 3.17
CA SER A 508 -15.69 -24.40 2.51
C SER A 508 -15.14 -25.55 3.37
N LYS A 509 -14.79 -26.64 2.70
CA LYS A 509 -14.12 -27.82 3.30
C LYS A 509 -12.64 -27.87 2.95
N ASP A 510 -12.19 -27.04 2.01
CA ASP A 510 -10.81 -26.96 1.59
C ASP A 510 -10.03 -26.01 2.51
N GLU A 511 -8.95 -26.50 3.09
CA GLU A 511 -8.10 -25.72 3.99
C GLU A 511 -7.30 -24.64 3.26
N GLU A 512 -6.98 -24.85 1.98
CA GLU A 512 -6.31 -23.82 1.17
C GLU A 512 -7.27 -22.67 0.83
N GLU A 513 -8.46 -23.00 0.33
CA GLU A 513 -9.53 -22.01 0.11
C GLU A 513 -9.85 -21.23 1.40
N LYS A 514 -9.95 -21.88 2.56
CA LYS A 514 -10.16 -21.19 3.84
C LYS A 514 -9.06 -20.19 4.16
N LYS A 515 -7.80 -20.52 3.91
CA LYS A 515 -6.67 -19.59 4.13
C LYS A 515 -6.82 -18.36 3.24
N ILE A 516 -7.12 -18.55 1.96
CA ILE A 516 -7.35 -17.46 0.99
C ILE A 516 -8.51 -16.57 1.45
N LEU A 517 -9.67 -17.16 1.78
CA LEU A 517 -10.84 -16.42 2.24
C LEU A 517 -10.58 -15.67 3.55
N ASN A 518 -9.78 -16.25 4.45
CA ASN A 518 -9.38 -15.59 5.70
C ASN A 518 -8.50 -14.36 5.43
N VAL A 519 -7.55 -14.47 4.48
CA VAL A 519 -6.73 -13.35 4.03
C VAL A 519 -7.60 -12.21 3.49
N GLN A 520 -8.56 -12.53 2.62
CA GLN A 520 -9.50 -11.55 2.05
C GLN A 520 -10.36 -10.85 3.10
N GLN A 521 -10.94 -11.59 4.04
CA GLN A 521 -11.79 -10.97 5.06
C GLN A 521 -10.99 -10.10 6.06
N GLU A 522 -9.74 -10.46 6.38
CA GLU A 522 -8.88 -9.63 7.22
C GLU A 522 -8.42 -8.36 6.50
N ALA A 523 -8.14 -8.41 5.20
CA ALA A 523 -7.82 -7.23 4.40
C ALA A 523 -8.97 -6.20 4.44
N LEU A 524 -10.21 -6.65 4.20
CA LEU A 524 -11.40 -5.81 4.27
C LEU A 524 -11.65 -5.25 5.68
N LYS A 525 -11.46 -6.06 6.72
CA LYS A 525 -11.57 -5.63 8.12
C LYS A 525 -10.60 -4.48 8.42
N ARG A 526 -9.33 -4.63 8.03
CA ARG A 526 -8.28 -3.61 8.26
C ARG A 526 -8.58 -2.31 7.52
N LEU A 527 -9.03 -2.42 6.27
CA LEU A 527 -9.43 -1.26 5.49
C LEU A 527 -10.62 -0.53 6.13
N ALA A 528 -11.68 -1.25 6.51
CA ALA A 528 -12.86 -0.68 7.17
C ALA A 528 -12.52 0.01 8.51
N ASN A 529 -11.71 -0.66 9.34
CA ASN A 529 -11.26 -0.10 10.61
C ASN A 529 -10.38 1.15 10.43
N SER A 530 -9.68 1.29 9.30
CA SER A 530 -8.87 2.48 9.03
C SER A 530 -9.70 3.69 8.60
N MET A 531 -10.94 3.49 8.11
CA MET A 531 -11.76 4.57 7.55
C MET A 531 -12.33 5.54 8.59
N TYR A 532 -12.49 5.15 9.87
CA TYR A 532 -13.00 6.09 10.88
C TYR A 532 -11.97 7.18 11.20
N GLY A 533 -10.69 6.79 11.33
CA GLY A 533 -9.64 7.66 11.87
C GLY A 533 -9.23 8.77 10.92
N VAL A 534 -9.55 8.62 9.63
CA VAL A 534 -9.12 9.57 8.60
C VAL A 534 -9.96 10.84 8.53
N TYR A 535 -11.20 10.86 9.03
CA TYR A 535 -12.01 12.08 9.03
C TYR A 535 -11.37 13.23 9.83
N GLY A 536 -10.66 12.90 10.91
CA GLY A 536 -9.90 13.85 11.72
C GLY A 536 -8.48 14.12 11.20
N TYR A 537 -8.01 13.40 10.18
CA TYR A 537 -6.66 13.57 9.65
C TYR A 537 -6.56 14.83 8.78
N SER A 538 -5.82 15.83 9.28
CA SER A 538 -5.71 17.16 8.66
C SER A 538 -5.35 17.18 7.17
N ARG A 539 -4.64 16.17 6.63
CA ARG A 539 -4.28 16.07 5.19
C ARG A 539 -5.23 15.21 4.35
N PHE A 540 -6.28 14.65 4.93
CA PHE A 540 -7.25 13.82 4.22
C PHE A 540 -8.12 14.65 3.26
N ARG A 541 -8.44 14.10 2.08
CA ARG A 541 -9.29 14.75 1.07
C ARG A 541 -10.74 14.94 1.57
N TRP A 542 -11.34 13.88 2.12
CA TRP A 542 -12.68 13.92 2.72
C TRP A 542 -12.66 14.35 4.20
N TYR A 543 -11.65 15.12 4.62
CA TYR A 543 -11.55 15.63 6.00
C TYR A 543 -12.81 16.41 6.39
N ARG A 544 -13.42 16.02 7.52
CA ARG A 544 -14.50 16.76 8.21
C ARG A 544 -14.42 16.45 9.69
N LEU A 545 -14.12 17.48 10.49
CA LEU A 545 -13.92 17.31 11.93
C LEU A 545 -15.24 17.00 12.64
N GLU A 546 -16.33 17.56 12.13
CA GLU A 546 -17.71 17.36 12.56
C GLU A 546 -18.11 15.88 12.44
N CYS A 547 -17.72 15.22 11.33
CA CYS A 547 -17.91 13.78 11.16
C CYS A 547 -17.15 13.00 12.25
N ALA A 548 -15.87 13.31 12.47
CA ALA A 548 -15.07 12.65 13.50
C ALA A 548 -15.64 12.86 14.91
N ALA A 549 -16.08 14.08 15.24
CA ALA A 549 -16.67 14.41 16.53
C ALA A 549 -18.03 13.73 16.75
N ALA A 550 -18.88 13.66 15.72
CA ALA A 550 -20.17 12.98 15.81
C ALA A 550 -20.01 11.47 16.01
N ILE A 551 -19.07 10.84 15.30
CA ILE A 551 -18.78 9.40 15.45
C ILE A 551 -18.38 9.08 16.89
N THR A 552 -17.46 9.85 17.47
CA THR A 552 -17.02 9.60 18.84
C THR A 552 -18.11 9.93 19.85
N ALA A 553 -18.93 10.96 19.62
CA ALA A 553 -20.08 11.28 20.46
C ALA A 553 -21.11 10.13 20.53
N TRP A 554 -21.51 9.56 19.39
CA TRP A 554 -22.35 8.37 19.38
C TRP A 554 -21.66 7.17 20.03
N GLY A 555 -20.35 6.99 19.83
CA GLY A 555 -19.59 5.93 20.48
C GLY A 555 -19.66 6.03 22.01
N ARG A 556 -19.41 7.23 22.57
CA ARG A 556 -19.53 7.50 24.01
C ARG A 556 -20.95 7.29 24.53
N ASP A 557 -21.95 7.73 23.78
CA ASP A 557 -23.37 7.55 24.14
C ASP A 557 -23.74 6.07 24.20
N TYR A 558 -23.33 5.27 23.21
CA TYR A 558 -23.64 3.84 23.13
C TYR A 558 -22.97 3.03 24.22
N ILE A 559 -21.68 3.22 24.47
CA ILE A 559 -20.97 2.48 25.53
C ILE A 559 -21.54 2.80 26.92
N LYS A 560 -21.86 4.06 27.21
CA LYS A 560 -22.50 4.47 28.48
C LYS A 560 -23.86 3.80 28.64
N LYS A 561 -24.73 3.87 27.64
CA LYS A 561 -26.05 3.22 27.65
C LYS A 561 -25.96 1.71 27.78
N THR A 562 -24.98 1.07 27.15
CA THR A 562 -24.77 -0.38 27.27
C THR A 562 -24.32 -0.77 28.68
N MET A 563 -23.40 -0.02 29.29
CA MET A 563 -22.99 -0.25 30.68
C MET A 563 -24.17 -0.07 31.65
N GLU A 564 -24.93 1.02 31.54
CA GLU A 564 -26.13 1.28 32.35
C GLU A 564 -27.17 0.16 32.19
N LYS A 565 -27.28 -0.41 30.99
CA LYS A 565 -28.15 -1.56 30.73
C LYS A 565 -27.59 -2.82 31.38
N ALA A 566 -26.29 -3.09 31.25
CA ALA A 566 -25.64 -4.27 31.82
C ALA A 566 -25.76 -4.31 33.36
N GLU A 567 -25.67 -3.15 34.02
CA GLU A 567 -25.89 -3.00 35.46
C GLU A 567 -27.27 -3.51 35.91
N LYS A 568 -28.31 -3.32 35.08
CA LYS A 568 -29.66 -3.84 35.36
C LYS A 568 -29.76 -5.38 35.28
N PHE A 569 -28.79 -6.03 34.64
CA PHE A 569 -28.69 -7.49 34.57
C PHE A 569 -27.66 -8.07 35.56
N GLY A 570 -27.26 -7.29 36.57
CA GLY A 570 -26.32 -7.74 37.61
C GLY A 570 -24.86 -7.69 37.19
N PHE A 571 -24.52 -7.13 36.02
CA PHE A 571 -23.13 -6.92 35.61
C PHE A 571 -22.62 -5.56 36.11
N LYS A 572 -21.51 -5.54 36.83
CA LYS A 572 -20.86 -4.30 37.27
C LYS A 572 -19.64 -3.99 36.39
N PRO A 573 -19.68 -2.94 35.55
CA PRO A 573 -18.52 -2.51 34.77
C PRO A 573 -17.34 -2.13 35.67
N VAL A 574 -16.18 -2.73 35.43
CA VAL A 574 -14.94 -2.49 36.18
C VAL A 574 -13.91 -1.67 35.40
N TYR A 575 -13.96 -1.70 34.06
CA TYR A 575 -13.11 -0.92 33.17
C TYR A 575 -13.82 -0.76 31.82
N ALA A 576 -13.62 0.35 31.14
CA ALA A 576 -14.11 0.54 29.78
C ALA A 576 -13.10 1.32 28.95
N ASP A 577 -12.90 0.89 27.71
CA ASP A 577 -12.07 1.59 26.73
C ASP A 577 -12.80 1.61 25.40
N THR A 578 -13.30 2.80 25.04
CA THR A 578 -13.81 3.15 23.72
C THR A 578 -14.99 2.32 23.22
N ASP A 579 -14.74 1.12 22.73
CA ASP A 579 -15.69 0.21 22.07
C ASP A 579 -16.01 -1.05 22.88
N GLY A 580 -15.38 -1.24 24.04
CA GLY A 580 -15.71 -2.34 24.93
C GLY A 580 -15.58 -2.00 26.41
N PHE A 581 -16.15 -2.87 27.24
CA PHE A 581 -16.02 -2.78 28.68
C PHE A 581 -15.95 -4.17 29.33
N TYR A 582 -15.20 -4.22 30.43
CA TYR A 582 -15.07 -5.38 31.28
C TYR A 582 -16.05 -5.22 32.44
N ALA A 583 -16.75 -6.29 32.78
CA ALA A 583 -17.69 -6.31 33.88
C ALA A 583 -17.60 -7.60 34.68
N VAL A 584 -17.90 -7.53 35.98
CA VAL A 584 -18.05 -8.70 36.85
C VAL A 584 -19.54 -8.97 37.05
N TYR A 585 -19.94 -10.24 37.05
CA TYR A 585 -21.31 -10.60 37.38
C TYR A 585 -21.49 -10.65 38.90
N GLN A 586 -22.45 -9.90 39.43
CA GLN A 586 -22.80 -9.81 40.85
C GLN A 586 -24.23 -10.28 41.14
N GLY A 587 -24.91 -10.88 40.16
CA GLY A 587 -26.23 -11.47 40.40
C GLY A 587 -26.10 -12.71 41.29
N GLU A 588 -27.10 -12.96 42.14
CA GLU A 588 -27.19 -14.22 42.87
C GLU A 588 -27.20 -15.38 41.87
N SER A 589 -26.32 -16.36 42.08
CA SER A 589 -26.32 -17.63 41.34
C SER A 589 -27.69 -18.28 41.56
N LEU A 590 -28.46 -18.47 40.47
CA LEU A 590 -29.71 -19.24 40.50
C LEU A 590 -29.47 -20.70 40.91
#